data_AF-A0A0U3C9E9-F1
#
_entry.id   AF-A0A0U3C9E9-F1
#
_cell.length_a   1.000
_cell.length_b   1.000
_cell.length_c   1.000
_cell.angle_alpha   90.00
_cell.angle_beta   90.00
_cell.angle_gamma   90.00
#
_symmetry.space_group_name_H-M   'P 1'
#
loop_
_entity.id
_entity.type
_entity.pdbx_description
1 polymer ?
#
loop_
_entity_poly.entity_id
_entity_poly.type
_entity_poly.pdbx_seq_one_letter_code
_entity_poly.pdbx_strand_id
1 'polypeptide(L)' 'MSSADSEQPVHPPTRPRRTVEELLAAKGAKPITSLDDLTADTFASDEELEEFVAFIHSERRRDVA' A
#
# COMPACT_ATOMS: atom_id res chain seq x y z
N MET A 1 25.69 25.21 -34.76
CA MET A 1 26.06 25.45 -33.36
C MET A 1 24.91 24.95 -32.51
N SER A 2 25.08 23.80 -31.85
CA SER A 2 24.01 23.16 -31.09
C SER A 2 24.04 23.75 -29.68
N SER A 3 22.98 24.45 -29.31
CA SER A 3 22.78 24.98 -27.96
C SER A 3 22.91 23.84 -26.96
N ALA A 4 23.69 24.07 -25.91
CA ALA A 4 23.84 23.16 -24.79
C ALA A 4 22.45 22.86 -24.21
N ASP A 5 21.97 21.64 -24.44
CA ASP A 5 20.88 21.07 -23.68
C ASP A 5 21.38 21.03 -22.24
N SER A 6 20.89 21.99 -21.45
CA SER A 6 21.26 22.09 -20.05
C SER A 6 20.58 20.91 -19.37
N GLU A 7 21.32 19.82 -19.16
CA GLU A 7 20.88 18.66 -18.40
C GLU A 7 20.45 19.12 -17.00
N GLN A 8 19.18 19.50 -16.87
CA GLN A 8 18.59 19.81 -15.57
C GLN A 8 18.61 18.51 -14.77
N PRO A 9 19.21 18.48 -13.57
CA PRO A 9 19.20 17.29 -12.75
C PRO A 9 17.76 16.88 -12.49
N VAL A 10 17.41 15.64 -12.86
CA VAL A 10 16.13 15.01 -12.55
C VAL A 10 16.08 14.82 -11.04
N HIS A 11 15.63 15.85 -10.32
CA HIS A 11 15.41 15.73 -8.90
C HIS A 11 14.27 14.73 -8.65
N PRO A 12 14.44 13.77 -7.72
CA PRO A 12 13.33 12.93 -7.32
C PRO A 12 12.21 13.85 -6.81
N PRO A 13 10.92 13.53 -7.07
CA PRO A 13 9.83 14.36 -6.61
C PRO A 13 9.98 14.54 -5.10
N THR A 14 10.10 15.80 -4.66
CA THR A 14 10.14 16.15 -3.24
C THR A 14 8.84 15.66 -2.63
N ARG A 15 8.88 14.49 -1.98
CA ARG A 15 7.71 13.98 -1.28
C ARG A 15 7.45 14.96 -0.14
N PRO A 16 6.27 15.61 -0.09
CA PRO A 16 5.96 16.49 1.02
C PRO A 16 6.09 15.68 2.31
N ARG A 17 6.88 16.18 3.25
CA ARG A 17 7.02 15.59 4.58
C ARG A 17 5.72 15.86 5.34
N ARG A 18 4.73 15.00 5.09
CA ARG A 18 3.47 15.02 5.83
C ARG A 18 3.58 14.15 7.07
N THR A 19 2.96 14.59 8.15
CA THR A 19 2.82 13.76 9.34
C THR A 19 1.82 12.64 9.10
N VAL A 20 1.81 11.63 9.96
CA VAL A 20 0.85 10.54 9.87
C VAL A 20 -0.58 11.08 10.03
N GLU A 21 -0.78 12.05 10.92
CA GLU A 21 -2.07 12.71 11.17
C GLU A 21 -2.57 13.44 9.91
N GLU A 22 -1.70 14.14 9.19
CA GLU A 22 -2.05 14.82 7.94
C GLU A 22 -2.44 13.82 6.84
N LEU A 23 -1.78 12.66 6.78
CA LEU A 23 -2.10 11.61 5.83
C LEU A 23 -3.45 10.94 6.17
N LEU A 24 -3.72 10.70 7.45
CA LEU A 24 -4.99 10.14 7.93
C LEU A 24 -6.14 11.11 7.64
N ALA A 25 -5.98 12.39 7.96
CA ALA A 25 -6.97 13.43 7.68
C ALA A 25 -7.27 13.55 6.18
N ALA A 26 -6.23 13.53 5.32
CA ALA A 26 -6.39 13.58 3.87
C ALA A 26 -7.12 12.35 3.31
N LYS A 27 -6.96 11.18 3.93
CA LYS A 27 -7.64 9.93 3.55
C LYS A 27 -9.00 9.75 4.23
N GLY A 28 -9.39 10.63 5.16
CA GLY A 28 -10.57 10.44 6.01
C GLY A 28 -10.51 9.16 6.87
N ALA A 29 -9.31 8.64 7.09
CA ALA A 29 -9.09 7.37 7.77
C ALA A 29 -8.88 7.60 9.27
N LYS A 30 -9.31 6.64 10.09
CA LYS A 30 -9.05 6.62 11.54
C LYS A 30 -8.08 5.48 11.88
N PRO A 31 -7.20 5.67 12.87
CA PRO A 31 -6.39 4.57 13.39
C PRO A 31 -7.29 3.43 13.90
N ILE A 32 -6.89 2.19 13.61
CA ILE A 32 -7.53 0.98 14.15
C ILE A 32 -7.09 0.86 15.61
N THR A 33 -8.03 0.78 16.56
CA THR A 33 -7.73 0.72 18.00
C THR A 33 -8.03 -0.63 18.63
N SER A 34 -8.75 -1.50 17.93
CA SER A 34 -9.13 -2.84 18.38
C SER A 34 -9.20 -3.84 17.23
N LEU A 35 -9.34 -5.12 17.55
CA LEU A 35 -9.60 -6.14 16.52
C LEU A 35 -11.01 -5.99 15.92
N ASP A 36 -11.98 -5.54 16.71
CA ASP A 36 -13.34 -5.26 16.23
C ASP A 36 -13.35 -4.03 15.28
N ASP A 37 -12.43 -3.08 15.45
CA ASP A 37 -12.23 -1.98 14.49
C ASP A 37 -11.61 -2.48 13.17
N LEU A 38 -10.91 -3.62 13.20
CA LEU A 38 -10.32 -4.26 12.03
C LEU A 38 -11.35 -5.09 11.26
N THR A 39 -12.45 -5.50 11.88
CA THR A 39 -13.55 -6.21 11.20
C THR A 39 -14.30 -5.25 10.28
N ALA A 40 -13.71 -5.00 9.10
CA ALA A 40 -14.43 -4.54 7.93
C ALA A 40 -14.90 -5.78 7.15
N ASP A 41 -16.01 -5.66 6.40
CA ASP A 41 -16.41 -6.61 5.33
C ASP A 41 -15.32 -6.64 4.25
N THR A 42 -14.18 -7.22 4.61
CA THR A 42 -12.95 -7.25 3.81
C THR A 42 -13.09 -8.26 2.69
N PHE A 43 -13.80 -9.35 2.97
CA PHE A 43 -14.18 -10.38 2.02
C PHE A 43 -15.69 -10.35 1.87
N ALA A 44 -16.16 -10.44 0.63
CA ALA A 44 -17.58 -10.48 0.31
C ALA A 44 -18.21 -11.84 0.67
N SER A 45 -17.39 -12.88 0.89
CA SER A 45 -17.85 -14.22 1.26
C SER A 45 -16.73 -15.05 1.90
N ASP A 46 -17.11 -16.12 2.61
CA ASP A 46 -16.17 -17.09 3.17
C ASP A 46 -15.37 -17.82 2.06
N GLU A 47 -15.98 -18.05 0.88
CA GLU A 47 -15.28 -18.64 -0.28
C GLU A 47 -14.09 -17.77 -0.73
N GLU A 48 -14.28 -16.45 -0.79
CA GLU A 48 -13.20 -15.51 -1.17
C GLU A 48 -12.04 -15.55 -0.15
N LEU A 49 -12.37 -15.68 1.13
CA LEU A 49 -11.37 -15.85 2.19
C LEU A 49 -10.60 -17.18 2.01
N GLU A 50 -11.29 -18.28 1.71
CA GLU A 50 -10.67 -19.58 1.46
C GLU A 50 -9.74 -19.56 0.25
N GLU A 51 -10.15 -18.93 -0.85
CA GLU A 51 -9.32 -18.73 -2.04
C GLU A 51 -8.04 -17.93 -1.71
N PHE A 52 -8.17 -16.84 -0.94
CA PHE A 52 -7.03 -16.04 -0.51
C PHE A 52 -6.04 -16.85 0.34
N VAL A 53 -6.54 -17.64 1.29
CA VAL A 53 -5.71 -18.51 2.15
C VAL A 53 -4.99 -19.56 1.31
N ALA A 54 -5.68 -20.20 0.36
CA ALA A 54 -5.08 -21.17 -0.55
C ALA A 54 -3.98 -20.54 -1.41
N PHE A 55 -4.20 -19.33 -1.93
CA PHE A 55 -3.22 -18.58 -2.69
C PHE A 55 -1.94 -18.31 -1.88
N ILE A 56 -2.06 -17.78 -0.66
CA ILE A 56 -0.91 -17.48 0.21
C ILE A 56 -0.13 -18.75 0.57
N HIS A 57 -0.83 -19.85 0.87
CA HIS A 57 -0.17 -21.13 1.12
C HIS A 57 0.57 -21.65 -0.11
N SER A 58 0.02 -21.48 -1.31
CA SER A 58 0.68 -21.87 -2.55
C SER A 58 1.95 -21.04 -2.81
N GLU A 59 1.90 -19.72 -2.62
CA GLU A 59 3.04 -18.81 -2.76
C GLU A 59 4.16 -19.15 -1.77
N ARG A 60 3.83 -19.28 -0.48
CA ARG A 60 4.83 -19.64 0.54
C ARG A 60 5.51 -20.98 0.23
N ARG A 61 4.77 -21.95 -0.34
CA ARG A 61 5.35 -23.24 -0.73
C ARG A 61 6.24 -23.16 -1.96
N ARG A 62 6.07 -22.17 -2.83
CA ARG A 62 6.97 -21.91 -3.96
C ARG A 62 8.31 -21.34 -3.49
N ASP A 63 8.31 -20.49 -2.47
CA ASP A 63 9.53 -19.89 -1.91
C ASP A 63 10.40 -20.89 -1.12
N VAL A 64 9.85 -22.05 -0.76
CA VAL A 64 10.53 -23.10 0.01
C VAL A 64 11.06 -24.23 -0.90
N ALA A 65 10.78 -24.19 -2.21
CA ALA A 65 11.16 -25.21 -3.18
C ALA A 65 12.39 -24.82 -4.02
#